data_AF-A0A7S1ESH7-F1
#
_entry.id   AF-A0A7S1ESH7-F1
#
_cell.length_a   1.000
_cell.length_b   1.000
_cell.length_c   1.000
_cell.angle_alpha   90.00
_cell.angle_beta   90.00
_cell.angle_gamma   90.00
#
_symmetry.space_group_name_H-M   'P 1'
#
loop_
_entity.id
_entity.type
_entity.pdbx_description
1 polymer ?
#
loop_
_entity_poly.entity_id
_entity_poly.type
_entity_poly.pdbx_seq_one_letter_code
_entity_poly.pdbx_strand_id
1 'polypeptide(L)'
;HREREFRNRANKTFLKFSREVEERYALEFDAPYRQLGFQGAPRNSAVFLMPTVSCIIDLIEWPPFILNLSDVEIAHFERVHFQLKNFDLVFVFKGFETESSKQDAFTRISAIPMQELETLKKFLDEQQIKYYEGPANLNWNNTLKLIRSDLEAFYEDDGWEFLNMDAADDEEAGDGDDDEDSVEEGDAAFEVDEEELEDSEDSDSDEDYSDDDDEY
;
A
#
# COMPACT_ATOMS: atom_id res chain seq x y z
N HIS A 1 -10.75 32.52 -9.07
CA HIS A 1 -9.46 33.23 -9.29
C HIS A 1 -8.60 33.29 -8.02
N ARG A 2 -8.93 34.13 -7.03
CA ARG A 2 -8.09 34.45 -5.84
C ARG A 2 -7.44 33.27 -5.11
N GLU A 3 -8.15 32.16 -4.92
CA GLU A 3 -7.61 30.97 -4.24
C GLU A 3 -6.44 30.32 -5.01
N ARG A 4 -6.56 30.22 -6.34
CA ARG A 4 -5.47 29.73 -7.22
C ARG A 4 -4.23 30.62 -7.10
N GLU A 5 -4.42 31.93 -7.01
CA GLU A 5 -3.33 32.89 -6.82
C GLU A 5 -2.68 32.77 -5.43
N PHE A 6 -3.50 32.60 -4.39
CA PHE A 6 -3.03 32.36 -3.02
C PHE A 6 -2.21 31.07 -2.94
N ARG A 7 -2.72 29.95 -3.46
CA ARG A 7 -2.01 28.66 -3.55
C ARG A 7 -0.72 28.78 -4.34
N ASN A 8 -0.74 29.41 -5.51
CA ASN A 8 0.45 29.63 -6.33
C ASN A 8 1.50 30.51 -5.61
N ARG A 9 1.07 31.49 -4.81
CA ARG A 9 1.97 32.33 -3.99
C ARG A 9 2.54 31.55 -2.82
N ALA A 10 1.73 30.77 -2.10
CA ALA A 10 2.17 29.91 -1.02
C ALA A 10 3.22 28.90 -1.50
N ASN A 11 2.94 28.15 -2.56
CA ASN A 11 3.85 27.15 -3.12
C ASN A 11 5.19 27.77 -3.55
N LYS A 12 5.19 28.98 -4.15
CA LYS A 12 6.43 29.70 -4.49
C LYS A 12 7.24 30.12 -3.27
N THR A 13 6.57 30.57 -2.20
CA THR A 13 7.23 30.91 -0.93
C THR A 13 7.83 29.68 -0.25
N PHE A 14 7.10 28.56 -0.19
CA PHE A 14 7.59 27.31 0.38
C PHE A 14 8.79 26.75 -0.41
N LEU A 15 8.70 26.66 -1.74
CA LEU A 15 9.81 26.18 -2.57
C LEU A 15 11.07 27.06 -2.45
N LYS A 16 10.90 28.38 -2.27
CA LYS A 16 12.03 29.28 -1.98
C LYS A 16 12.63 28.99 -0.59
N PHE A 17 11.78 28.82 0.43
CA PHE A 17 12.22 28.55 1.79
C PHE A 17 12.98 27.22 1.90
N SER A 18 12.48 26.14 1.28
CA SER A 18 13.17 24.85 1.24
C SER A 18 14.60 25.00 0.70
N ARG A 19 14.78 25.66 -0.46
CA ARG A 19 16.10 25.90 -1.06
C ARG A 19 17.03 26.74 -0.18
N GLU A 20 16.52 27.79 0.46
CA GLU A 20 17.29 28.60 1.42
C GLU A 20 17.68 27.83 2.70
N VAL A 21 17.06 26.67 2.97
CA VAL A 21 17.40 25.72 4.04
C VAL A 21 18.40 24.67 3.54
N GLU A 22 18.19 24.10 2.36
CA GLU A 22 19.11 23.16 1.69
C GLU A 22 20.51 23.76 1.55
N GLU A 23 20.60 24.95 0.92
CA GLU A 23 21.85 25.72 0.74
C GLU A 23 22.55 26.07 2.06
N ARG A 24 21.80 26.22 3.16
CA ARG A 24 22.33 26.68 4.46
C ARG A 24 22.82 25.55 5.35
N TYR A 25 22.16 24.40 5.30
CA TYR A 25 22.39 23.30 6.24
C TYR A 25 22.95 22.03 5.57
N ALA A 26 23.17 22.05 4.26
CA ALA A 26 23.56 20.87 3.47
C ALA A 26 22.60 19.68 3.67
N LEU A 27 21.30 20.01 3.60
CA LEU A 27 20.18 19.07 3.62
C LEU A 27 19.54 19.01 2.23
N GLU A 28 18.70 18.01 2.01
CA GLU A 28 17.90 17.81 0.79
C GLU A 28 16.45 17.52 1.20
N PHE A 29 15.46 18.17 0.58
CA PHE A 29 14.06 17.86 0.79
C PHE A 29 13.57 16.80 -0.20
N ASP A 30 13.38 15.58 0.28
CA ASP A 30 12.71 14.53 -0.47
C ASP A 30 11.24 14.91 -0.78
N ALA A 31 10.73 14.48 -1.94
CA ALA A 31 9.48 14.97 -2.51
C ALA A 31 8.57 13.81 -2.99
N PRO A 32 7.26 13.81 -2.66
CA PRO A 32 6.37 12.71 -3.00
C PRO A 32 6.02 12.64 -4.49
N TYR A 33 6.27 11.47 -5.09
CA TYR A 33 5.86 11.10 -6.44
C TYR A 33 4.37 10.77 -6.46
N ARG A 34 3.52 11.79 -6.48
CA ARG A 34 2.04 11.63 -6.44
C ARG A 34 1.46 10.69 -7.51
N GLN A 35 2.17 10.46 -8.63
CA GLN A 35 1.77 9.52 -9.68
C GLN A 35 1.98 8.04 -9.30
N LEU A 36 2.83 7.76 -8.32
CA LEU A 36 3.07 6.43 -7.72
C LEU A 36 2.30 6.24 -6.40
N GLY A 37 1.43 7.20 -6.06
CA GLY A 37 0.66 7.16 -4.81
C GLY A 37 -0.56 6.25 -4.91
N PHE A 38 -0.84 5.53 -3.83
CA PHE A 38 -1.83 4.47 -3.75
C PHE A 38 -2.72 4.61 -2.50
N GLN A 39 -3.86 3.94 -2.49
CA GLN A 39 -4.73 3.88 -1.30
C GLN A 39 -4.30 2.73 -0.39
N GLY A 40 -4.23 2.97 0.92
CA GLY A 40 -3.92 1.94 1.91
C GLY A 40 -4.18 2.39 3.35
N ALA A 41 -4.22 1.46 4.29
CA ALA A 41 -4.63 1.71 5.67
C ALA A 41 -3.51 1.36 6.70
N PRO A 42 -2.43 2.16 6.81
CA PRO A 42 -1.32 1.90 7.72
C PRO A 42 -1.69 1.99 9.21
N ARG A 43 -2.88 2.54 9.53
CA ARG A 43 -3.37 2.78 10.90
C ARG A 43 -4.82 2.31 11.09
N ASN A 44 -5.31 1.41 10.22
CA ASN A 44 -6.73 1.04 10.08
C ASN A 44 -7.67 2.22 9.66
N SER A 45 -7.10 3.32 9.18
CA SER A 45 -7.79 4.41 8.45
C SER A 45 -7.23 4.45 7.04
N ALA A 46 -8.07 4.52 6.02
CA ALA A 46 -7.66 4.52 4.61
C ALA A 46 -7.16 5.91 4.19
N VAL A 47 -5.91 5.99 3.73
CA VAL A 47 -5.24 7.22 3.31
C VAL A 47 -4.56 7.05 1.96
N PHE A 48 -4.33 8.18 1.27
CA PHE A 48 -3.55 8.20 0.04
C PHE A 48 -2.05 8.33 0.37
N LEU A 49 -1.36 7.20 0.34
CA LEU A 49 0.07 7.08 0.55
C LEU A 49 0.83 7.52 -0.71
N MET A 50 2.01 8.11 -0.53
CA MET A 50 2.87 8.55 -1.63
C MET A 50 4.31 8.08 -1.39
N PRO A 51 4.91 7.33 -2.33
CA PRO A 51 6.35 7.13 -2.37
C PRO A 51 7.11 8.44 -2.58
N THR A 52 8.31 8.52 -2.01
CA THR A 52 9.33 9.55 -2.24
C THR A 52 10.59 8.86 -2.81
N VAL A 53 11.77 9.48 -2.79
CA VAL A 53 13.03 8.79 -3.14
C VAL A 53 13.40 7.75 -2.07
N SER A 54 13.12 8.05 -0.79
CA SER A 54 13.60 7.28 0.38
C SER A 54 12.50 6.69 1.26
N CYS A 55 11.23 7.09 1.09
CA CYS A 55 10.15 6.76 2.02
C CYS A 55 8.83 6.40 1.31
N ILE A 56 7.90 5.79 2.05
CA ILE A 56 6.46 5.85 1.77
C ILE A 56 5.81 6.69 2.87
N ILE A 57 5.07 7.74 2.49
CA ILE A 57 4.55 8.75 3.44
C ILE A 57 3.05 9.03 3.30
N ASP A 58 2.44 9.39 4.43
CA ASP A 58 1.24 10.23 4.53
C ASP A 58 1.57 11.33 5.55
N LEU A 59 1.59 12.58 5.07
CA LEU A 59 1.82 13.78 5.89
C LEU A 59 0.58 14.70 5.93
N ILE A 60 -0.59 14.16 5.56
CA ILE A 60 -1.85 14.91 5.48
C ILE A 60 -2.73 14.60 6.70
N GLU A 61 -2.84 13.33 7.07
CA GLU A 61 -3.52 12.95 8.31
C GLU A 61 -2.58 13.01 9.54
N TRP A 62 -3.20 13.08 10.72
CA TRP A 62 -2.50 13.04 12.00
C TRP A 62 -2.94 11.81 12.82
N PRO A 63 -2.01 11.01 13.37
CA PRO A 63 -0.56 11.12 13.25
C PRO A 63 -0.06 10.74 11.84
N PRO A 64 1.01 11.36 11.32
CA PRO A 64 1.54 11.05 9.99
C PRO A 64 2.05 9.61 9.89
N PHE A 65 2.11 9.07 8.67
CA PHE A 65 2.83 7.85 8.34
C PHE A 65 4.17 8.21 7.69
N ILE A 66 5.25 7.59 8.16
CA ILE A 66 6.57 7.65 7.53
C ILE A 66 7.19 6.25 7.65
N LEU A 67 7.24 5.54 6.53
CA LEU A 67 8.04 4.32 6.36
C LEU A 67 9.34 4.71 5.65
N ASN A 68 10.47 4.61 6.34
CA ASN A 68 11.79 4.79 5.72
C ASN A 68 12.24 3.47 5.06
N LEU A 69 12.57 3.52 3.77
CA LEU A 69 12.90 2.32 2.99
C LEU A 69 14.30 1.78 3.32
N SER A 70 15.23 2.62 3.78
CA SER A 70 16.55 2.13 4.23
C SER A 70 16.46 1.17 5.41
N ASP A 71 15.39 1.30 6.20
CA ASP A 71 15.20 0.61 7.47
C ASP A 71 14.38 -0.67 7.31
N VAL A 72 13.81 -0.93 6.12
CA VAL A 72 13.13 -2.18 5.78
C VAL A 72 14.15 -3.30 5.59
N GLU A 73 13.97 -4.43 6.27
CA GLU A 73 14.72 -5.67 6.00
C GLU A 73 14.08 -6.44 4.85
N ILE A 74 12.76 -6.68 4.96
CA ILE A 74 12.01 -7.44 3.95
C ILE A 74 10.54 -7.01 3.92
N ALA A 75 9.88 -7.23 2.78
CA ALA A 75 8.44 -7.04 2.62
C ALA A 75 7.70 -8.37 2.42
N HIS A 76 6.40 -8.40 2.72
CA HIS A 76 5.54 -9.55 2.42
C HIS A 76 4.13 -9.07 2.04
N PHE A 77 3.64 -9.53 0.89
CA PHE A 77 2.29 -9.28 0.41
C PHE A 77 1.35 -10.35 0.94
N GLU A 78 0.44 -9.98 1.84
CA GLU A 78 -0.54 -10.87 2.46
C GLU A 78 -1.90 -10.75 1.78
N ARG A 79 -2.65 -11.86 1.73
CA ARG A 79 -3.95 -11.95 1.06
C ARG A 79 -3.88 -11.67 -0.44
N VAL A 80 -2.76 -12.04 -1.08
CA VAL A 80 -2.67 -12.08 -2.55
C VAL A 80 -3.47 -13.29 -3.04
N HIS A 81 -4.69 -13.06 -3.51
CA HIS A 81 -5.55 -14.12 -4.01
C HIS A 81 -6.60 -13.55 -4.99
N PHE A 82 -6.82 -14.22 -6.11
CA PHE A 82 -7.61 -13.71 -7.25
C PHE A 82 -9.05 -13.28 -6.89
N GLN A 83 -9.66 -13.91 -5.89
CA GLN A 83 -11.02 -13.57 -5.45
C GLN A 83 -11.10 -12.30 -4.57
N LEU A 84 -9.99 -11.82 -4.04
CA LEU A 84 -9.94 -10.69 -3.10
C LEU A 84 -9.68 -9.38 -3.84
N LYS A 85 -10.43 -8.33 -3.52
CA LYS A 85 -10.27 -7.01 -4.13
C LYS A 85 -9.08 -6.21 -3.56
N ASN A 86 -8.63 -6.57 -2.35
CA ASN A 86 -7.62 -5.84 -1.60
C ASN A 86 -6.68 -6.80 -0.85
N PHE A 87 -5.39 -6.49 -0.86
CA PHE A 87 -4.33 -7.17 -0.10
C PHE A 87 -3.84 -6.33 1.09
N ASP A 88 -2.90 -6.84 1.87
CA ASP A 88 -2.11 -6.07 2.84
C ASP A 88 -0.63 -6.18 2.50
N LEU A 89 0.15 -5.12 2.70
CA LEU A 89 1.61 -5.13 2.55
C LEU A 89 2.26 -4.95 3.93
N VAL A 90 3.06 -5.93 4.33
CA VAL A 90 3.85 -5.90 5.57
C VAL A 90 5.30 -5.55 5.24
N PHE A 91 5.90 -4.70 6.07
CA PHE A 91 7.32 -4.40 6.08
C PHE A 91 7.90 -4.81 7.44
N VAL A 92 8.89 -5.70 7.45
CA VAL A 92 9.73 -5.98 8.63
C VAL A 92 10.94 -5.06 8.59
N PHE A 93 11.36 -4.52 9.74
CA PHE A 93 12.48 -3.61 9.83
C PHE A 93 13.80 -4.29 10.19
N LYS A 94 14.91 -3.72 9.75
CA LYS A 94 16.28 -4.10 10.18
C LYS A 94 16.42 -3.94 11.69
N GLY A 95 17.12 -4.85 12.36
CA GLY A 95 17.19 -4.87 13.83
C GLY A 95 16.04 -5.63 14.49
N PHE A 96 15.17 -6.31 13.73
CA PHE A 96 14.10 -7.18 14.23
C PHE A 96 14.62 -8.32 15.13
N GLU A 97 15.92 -8.64 15.06
CA GLU A 97 16.63 -9.62 15.90
C GLU A 97 16.68 -9.16 17.37
N THR A 98 16.60 -7.84 17.63
CA THR A 98 16.63 -7.26 18.97
C THR A 98 15.23 -6.89 19.44
N GLU A 99 14.83 -7.28 20.66
CA GLU A 99 13.60 -6.78 21.28
C GLU A 99 13.75 -5.35 21.81
N SER A 100 13.80 -4.39 20.87
CA SER A 100 13.79 -2.95 21.15
C SER A 100 12.38 -2.51 21.58
N SER A 101 12.21 -2.20 22.87
CA SER A 101 10.94 -1.73 23.45
C SER A 101 10.53 -0.29 23.06
N LYS A 102 11.02 0.21 21.92
CA LYS A 102 10.88 1.61 21.47
C LYS A 102 10.31 1.78 20.07
N GLN A 103 10.27 0.74 19.26
CA GLN A 103 9.82 0.78 17.87
C GLN A 103 9.24 -0.60 17.51
N ASP A 104 8.13 -0.63 16.78
CA ASP A 104 7.54 -1.87 16.30
C ASP A 104 8.48 -2.52 15.28
N ALA A 105 8.71 -3.84 15.40
CA ALA A 105 9.64 -4.58 14.53
C ALA A 105 9.10 -4.79 13.09
N PHE A 106 7.83 -4.46 12.86
CA PHE A 106 7.19 -4.47 11.54
C PHE A 106 6.09 -3.40 11.48
N THR A 107 5.63 -3.06 10.29
CA THR A 107 4.39 -2.32 10.06
C THR A 107 3.55 -2.98 8.96
N ARG A 108 2.23 -2.80 8.98
CA ARG A 108 1.29 -3.34 7.98
C ARG A 108 0.48 -2.21 7.38
N ILE A 109 0.55 -2.06 6.06
CA ILE A 109 -0.32 -1.20 5.28
C ILE A 109 -1.46 -2.06 4.75
N SER A 110 -2.64 -1.97 5.37
CA SER A 110 -3.75 -2.88 5.04
C SER A 110 -4.66 -2.35 3.92
N ALA A 111 -5.48 -3.24 3.38
CA ALA A 111 -6.56 -2.95 2.43
C ALA A 111 -6.13 -2.21 1.15
N ILE A 112 -4.93 -2.47 0.63
CA ILE A 112 -4.44 -1.90 -0.63
C ILE A 112 -5.20 -2.54 -1.82
N PRO A 113 -5.74 -1.77 -2.79
CA PRO A 113 -6.45 -2.33 -3.95
C PRO A 113 -5.56 -3.22 -4.83
N MET A 114 -6.06 -4.37 -5.30
CA MET A 114 -5.31 -5.34 -6.12
C MET A 114 -4.61 -4.74 -7.35
N GLN A 115 -5.19 -3.72 -7.97
CA GLN A 115 -4.61 -3.04 -9.14
C GLN A 115 -3.21 -2.45 -8.88
N GLU A 116 -2.88 -2.14 -7.62
CA GLU A 116 -1.61 -1.54 -7.22
C GLU A 116 -0.51 -2.58 -6.99
N LEU A 117 -0.84 -3.89 -6.98
CA LEU A 117 0.08 -4.99 -6.63
C LEU A 117 1.35 -4.97 -7.49
N GLU A 118 1.19 -5.01 -8.82
CA GLU A 118 2.31 -5.07 -9.77
C GLU A 118 3.10 -3.75 -9.85
N THR A 119 2.47 -2.63 -9.49
CA THR A 119 3.15 -1.33 -9.31
C THR A 119 4.03 -1.36 -8.07
N LEU A 120 3.53 -1.90 -6.97
CA LEU A 120 4.25 -1.99 -5.70
C LEU A 120 5.37 -3.02 -5.74
N LYS A 121 5.21 -4.17 -6.42
CA LYS A 121 6.30 -5.12 -6.67
C LYS A 121 7.50 -4.47 -7.35
N LYS A 122 7.26 -3.82 -8.51
CA LYS A 122 8.31 -3.07 -9.22
C LYS A 122 8.94 -1.97 -8.39
N PHE A 123 8.15 -1.27 -7.57
CA PHE A 123 8.69 -0.28 -6.65
C PHE A 123 9.65 -0.90 -5.63
N LEU A 124 9.33 -2.07 -5.08
CA LEU A 124 10.23 -2.79 -4.17
C LEU A 124 11.48 -3.33 -4.89
N ASP A 125 11.35 -3.84 -6.12
CA ASP A 125 12.49 -4.23 -6.97
C ASP A 125 13.44 -3.05 -7.24
N GLU A 126 12.90 -1.88 -7.61
CA GLU A 126 13.66 -0.64 -7.84
C GLU A 126 14.36 -0.14 -6.57
N GLN A 127 13.77 -0.39 -5.39
CA GLN A 127 14.34 -0.10 -4.08
C GLN A 127 15.24 -1.22 -3.51
N GLN A 128 15.41 -2.32 -4.27
CA GLN A 128 16.20 -3.50 -3.89
C GLN A 128 15.71 -4.23 -2.62
N ILE A 129 14.41 -4.14 -2.31
CA ILE A 129 13.78 -4.80 -1.17
C ILE A 129 13.24 -6.17 -1.61
N LYS A 130 13.80 -7.28 -1.08
CA LYS A 130 13.23 -8.62 -1.31
C LYS A 130 11.80 -8.66 -0.76
N TYR A 131 10.92 -9.36 -1.47
CA TYR A 131 9.56 -9.62 -1.01
C TYR A 131 9.15 -11.06 -1.28
N TYR A 132 8.09 -11.50 -0.61
CA TYR A 132 7.35 -12.72 -0.90
C TYR A 132 5.84 -12.45 -0.87
N GLU A 133 5.05 -13.42 -1.32
CA GLU A 133 3.59 -13.31 -1.43
C GLU A 133 2.91 -14.47 -0.68
N GLY A 134 1.70 -14.26 -0.16
CA GLY A 134 0.95 -15.28 0.56
C GLY A 134 -0.56 -15.05 0.54
N PRO A 135 -1.38 -16.12 0.53
CA PRO A 135 -2.84 -16.02 0.44
C PRO A 135 -3.52 -15.62 1.77
N ALA A 136 -2.78 -15.60 2.89
CA ALA A 136 -3.29 -15.34 4.24
C ALA A 136 -2.46 -14.25 4.96
N ASN A 137 -2.98 -13.74 6.09
CA ASN A 137 -2.20 -12.89 6.99
C ASN A 137 -1.40 -13.73 7.99
N LEU A 138 -0.13 -13.36 8.20
CA LEU A 138 0.71 -13.94 9.24
C LEU A 138 0.58 -13.18 10.57
N ASN A 139 0.86 -13.89 11.67
CA ASN A 139 0.94 -13.31 12.99
C ASN A 139 2.39 -12.91 13.30
N TRP A 140 2.86 -11.83 12.67
CA TRP A 140 4.22 -11.29 12.80
C TRP A 140 4.68 -11.09 14.25
N ASN A 141 3.76 -10.73 15.15
CA ASN A 141 4.03 -10.63 16.58
C ASN A 141 4.47 -11.95 17.24
N ASN A 142 4.11 -13.10 16.66
CA ASN A 142 4.56 -14.42 17.09
C ASN A 142 5.70 -14.93 16.19
N THR A 143 5.64 -14.72 14.87
CA THR A 143 6.72 -15.10 13.93
C THR A 143 8.05 -14.47 14.33
N LEU A 144 8.08 -13.16 14.56
CA LEU A 144 9.29 -12.44 14.99
C LEU A 144 9.70 -12.79 16.44
N LYS A 145 8.82 -13.35 17.27
CA LYS A 145 9.20 -13.91 18.59
C LYS A 145 9.87 -15.27 18.45
N LEU A 146 9.40 -16.11 17.53
CA LEU A 146 10.00 -17.41 17.24
C LEU A 146 11.40 -17.24 16.63
N ILE A 147 11.53 -16.41 15.60
CA ILE A 147 12.82 -16.10 14.96
C ILE A 147 13.82 -15.53 15.99
N ARG A 148 13.42 -14.58 16.84
CA ARG A 148 14.27 -14.06 17.93
C ARG A 148 14.60 -15.08 19.02
N SER A 149 13.89 -16.20 19.11
CA SER A 149 14.17 -17.23 20.12
C SER A 149 15.26 -18.21 19.66
N ASP A 150 15.44 -18.38 18.35
CA ASP A 150 16.55 -19.10 17.75
C ASP A 150 16.95 -18.48 16.40
N LEU A 151 17.85 -17.48 16.48
CA LEU A 151 18.37 -16.77 15.31
C LEU A 151 19.41 -17.62 14.56
N GLU A 152 20.04 -18.59 15.21
CA GLU A 152 21.07 -19.43 14.58
C GLU A 152 20.38 -20.42 13.64
N ALA A 153 19.37 -21.15 14.12
CA ALA A 153 18.51 -22.01 13.29
C ALA A 153 17.84 -21.22 12.15
N PHE A 154 17.33 -20.00 12.41
CA PHE A 154 16.73 -19.17 11.36
C PHE A 154 17.68 -18.91 10.19
N TYR A 155 18.96 -18.58 10.43
CA TYR A 155 19.91 -18.36 9.33
C TYR A 155 20.50 -19.67 8.75
N GLU A 156 20.37 -20.81 9.43
CA GLU A 156 20.68 -22.13 8.85
C GLU A 156 19.57 -22.62 7.91
N ASP A 157 18.30 -22.36 8.23
CA ASP A 157 17.11 -22.70 7.41
C ASP A 157 16.81 -21.65 6.31
N ASP A 158 17.85 -21.12 5.65
CA ASP A 158 17.80 -20.08 4.59
C ASP A 158 17.02 -18.77 4.95
N GLY A 159 16.80 -18.50 6.23
CA GLY A 159 16.27 -17.25 6.74
C GLY A 159 14.81 -17.04 6.38
N TRP A 160 14.54 -16.04 5.54
CA TRP A 160 13.17 -15.66 5.19
C TRP A 160 12.49 -16.60 4.19
N GLU A 161 13.17 -17.64 3.68
CA GLU A 161 12.66 -18.49 2.60
C GLU A 161 11.43 -19.32 3.02
N PHE A 162 11.14 -19.47 4.32
CA PHE A 162 9.85 -20.01 4.82
C PHE A 162 8.61 -19.20 4.38
N LEU A 163 8.79 -17.97 3.89
CA LEU A 163 7.73 -17.14 3.31
C LEU A 163 7.47 -17.47 1.83
N ASN A 164 8.33 -18.26 1.18
CA ASN A 164 8.18 -18.66 -0.21
C ASN A 164 7.24 -19.86 -0.34
N MET A 165 5.96 -19.59 -0.54
CA MET A 165 4.97 -20.66 -0.71
C MET A 165 5.13 -21.42 -2.03
N ASP A 166 5.66 -20.78 -3.08
CA ASP A 166 5.89 -21.42 -4.38
C ASP A 166 7.00 -22.49 -4.32
N ALA A 167 7.92 -22.40 -3.34
CA ALA A 167 8.96 -23.40 -3.10
C ALA A 167 8.45 -24.66 -2.37
N ALA A 168 7.24 -24.63 -1.79
CA ALA A 168 6.67 -25.78 -1.09
C ALA A 168 5.90 -26.74 -2.03
N ASP A 169 5.37 -26.24 -3.15
CA ASP A 169 4.63 -27.05 -4.13
C ASP A 169 5.53 -28.00 -4.95
N ASP A 170 6.85 -27.80 -4.97
CA ASP A 170 7.81 -28.61 -5.75
C ASP A 170 8.22 -29.93 -5.04
N GLU A 171 7.83 -30.16 -3.77
CA GLU A 171 8.06 -31.43 -3.03
C GLU A 171 6.81 -32.31 -2.81
N GLU A 172 5.58 -31.77 -2.93
CA GLU A 172 4.32 -32.54 -2.72
C GLU A 172 3.58 -32.90 -4.02
N ALA A 173 4.33 -33.33 -5.04
CA ALA A 173 3.80 -34.11 -6.17
C ALA A 173 3.44 -35.56 -5.76
N GLY A 174 2.77 -35.72 -4.61
CA GLY A 174 2.45 -36.98 -3.95
C GLY A 174 1.11 -37.57 -4.40
N ASP A 175 1.17 -38.50 -5.36
CA ASP A 175 0.07 -39.34 -5.90
C ASP A 175 -1.06 -39.67 -4.89
N GLY A 176 -2.29 -39.20 -5.17
CA GLY A 176 -3.43 -39.21 -4.26
C GLY A 176 -4.77 -39.11 -5.00
N ASP A 177 -5.12 -40.19 -5.69
CA ASP A 177 -6.21 -40.30 -6.67
C ASP A 177 -7.65 -40.26 -6.09
N ASP A 178 -8.60 -39.90 -6.97
CA ASP A 178 -10.08 -40.05 -6.90
C ASP A 178 -10.89 -39.77 -5.60
N ASP A 179 -11.88 -38.86 -5.74
CA ASP A 179 -13.29 -39.19 -5.43
C ASP A 179 -14.22 -38.22 -6.21
N GLU A 180 -14.82 -38.68 -7.33
CA GLU A 180 -16.01 -38.05 -7.92
C GLU A 180 -17.23 -38.24 -7.00
N ASP A 181 -18.13 -37.25 -6.89
CA ASP A 181 -19.50 -37.32 -7.45
C ASP A 181 -20.34 -36.05 -7.13
N SER A 182 -21.59 -36.04 -7.60
CA SER A 182 -22.74 -35.25 -7.13
C SER A 182 -22.79 -33.76 -7.53
N VAL A 183 -23.01 -33.52 -8.82
CA VAL A 183 -23.82 -32.39 -9.27
C VAL A 183 -25.32 -32.67 -9.06
N GLU A 184 -26.08 -31.70 -8.54
CA GLU A 184 -27.53 -31.60 -8.78
C GLU A 184 -27.92 -30.14 -9.06
N GLU A 185 -28.76 -29.94 -10.08
CA GLU A 185 -29.41 -28.66 -10.38
C GLU A 185 -30.69 -28.50 -9.54
N GLY A 186 -30.99 -27.28 -9.10
CA GLY A 186 -32.20 -26.96 -8.32
C GLY A 186 -32.69 -25.54 -8.60
N ASP A 187 -33.43 -25.37 -9.68
CA ASP A 187 -33.82 -24.06 -10.23
C ASP A 187 -35.18 -23.53 -9.72
N ALA A 188 -35.35 -22.20 -9.83
CA ALA A 188 -36.57 -21.39 -9.78
C ALA A 188 -37.45 -21.35 -8.51
N ALA A 189 -37.57 -20.14 -7.92
CA ALA A 189 -38.89 -19.56 -7.59
C ALA A 189 -38.86 -18.02 -7.40
N PHE A 190 -39.78 -17.35 -8.11
CA PHE A 190 -40.26 -15.97 -7.89
C PHE A 190 -41.44 -16.01 -6.88
N GLU A 191 -42.00 -14.94 -6.32
CA GLU A 191 -41.98 -13.47 -6.53
C GLU A 191 -41.72 -12.79 -5.14
N VAL A 192 -41.58 -11.48 -4.84
CA VAL A 192 -41.69 -10.14 -5.48
C VAL A 192 -40.78 -9.19 -4.60
N ASP A 193 -40.67 -7.84 -4.53
CA ASP A 193 -41.46 -6.60 -4.79
C ASP A 193 -40.52 -5.36 -4.95
N GLU A 194 -41.04 -4.17 -5.28
CA GLU A 194 -40.31 -2.87 -5.38
C GLU A 194 -41.06 -1.68 -4.70
N GLU A 195 -40.77 -0.43 -5.09
CA GLU A 195 -41.37 0.86 -4.64
C GLU A 195 -41.03 1.32 -3.18
N GLU A 196 -40.75 2.59 -2.87
CA GLU A 196 -40.62 3.85 -3.65
C GLU A 196 -39.27 4.54 -3.33
N LEU A 197 -38.71 5.34 -4.26
CA LEU A 197 -38.25 6.72 -4.03
C LEU A 197 -37.82 7.38 -5.36
N GLU A 198 -38.81 7.93 -6.06
CA GLU A 198 -38.68 9.08 -6.97
C GLU A 198 -38.10 10.31 -6.21
N ASP A 199 -37.48 11.33 -6.81
CA ASP A 199 -36.97 11.63 -8.16
C ASP A 199 -36.16 12.97 -8.06
N SER A 200 -35.66 13.50 -9.17
CA SER A 200 -35.54 14.96 -9.45
C SER A 200 -34.28 15.68 -8.89
N GLU A 201 -33.58 16.59 -9.61
CA GLU A 201 -33.67 17.03 -11.02
C GLU A 201 -32.27 17.22 -11.66
N ASP A 202 -32.30 17.29 -12.99
CA ASP A 202 -31.23 17.65 -13.93
C ASP A 202 -30.75 19.12 -13.78
N SER A 203 -29.55 19.45 -14.30
CA SER A 203 -29.16 20.83 -14.64
C SER A 203 -27.89 20.90 -15.51
N ASP A 204 -27.96 20.42 -16.74
CA ASP A 204 -27.01 20.85 -17.79
C ASP A 204 -27.04 22.39 -17.98
N SER A 205 -25.87 23.00 -18.21
CA SER A 205 -25.75 24.29 -18.92
C SER A 205 -24.31 24.54 -19.37
N ASP A 206 -24.07 24.38 -20.67
CA ASP A 206 -23.03 25.15 -21.35
C ASP A 206 -23.33 26.66 -21.25
N GLU A 207 -22.30 27.50 -21.36
CA GLU A 207 -22.37 28.71 -22.20
C GLU A 207 -20.95 29.21 -22.53
N ASP A 208 -20.61 29.23 -23.83
CA ASP A 208 -19.35 29.74 -24.36
C ASP A 208 -19.49 31.25 -24.65
N TYR A 209 -18.57 32.04 -24.10
CA TYR A 209 -18.46 33.47 -24.38
C TYR A 209 -17.02 33.88 -24.65
N SER A 210 -16.64 33.77 -25.92
CA SER A 210 -15.73 34.73 -26.54
C SER A 210 -16.37 36.11 -26.58
N ASP A 211 -15.71 37.12 -26.01
CA ASP A 211 -15.77 38.48 -26.55
C ASP A 211 -14.40 39.19 -26.39
N ASP A 212 -14.12 40.13 -27.28
CA ASP A 212 -12.80 40.73 -27.52
C ASP A 212 -12.99 42.25 -27.68
N ASP A 213 -12.61 43.05 -26.68
CA ASP A 213 -12.68 44.51 -26.76
C ASP A 213 -11.61 45.23 -25.90
N ASP A 214 -11.35 46.48 -26.25
CA ASP A 214 -10.10 47.23 -26.08
C ASP A 214 -10.07 48.24 -24.90
N GLU A 215 -8.97 49.01 -24.79
CA GLU A 215 -8.82 50.29 -24.05
C GLU A 215 -8.90 50.25 -22.49
N TYR A 216 -7.91 50.71 -21.69
CA TYR A 216 -6.84 51.74 -21.85
C TYR A 216 -5.54 51.41 -21.10
#